data_AF-A0A927SGM7-F1
#
_entry.id   AF-A0A927SGM7-F1
#
_cell.length_a   1.000
_cell.length_b   1.000
_cell.length_c   1.000
_cell.angle_alpha   90.00
_cell.angle_beta   90.00
_cell.angle_gamma   90.00
#
_symmetry.space_group_name_H-M   'P 1'
#
loop_
_entity.id
_entity.type
_entity.pdbx_description
1 polymer ?
#
loop_
_entity_poly.entity_id
_entity_poly.type
_entity_poly.pdbx_seq_one_letter_code
_entity_poly.pdbx_strand_id
1 'polypeptide(L)'
;MELNIILKNFLNESSKLTVFPAKRKMKLYALLYLAQKFEPGREYAEREINDILLDWHTFADPATLRRELYDYRFLDRSPDGKIYRLALQLPEANVDAWVQAHL
;
A
#
# COMPACT_ATOMS: atom_id res chain seq x y z
N MET A 1 -13.89 6.98 6.74
CA MET A 1 -13.87 5.56 7.18
C MET A 1 -12.43 5.22 7.51
N GLU A 2 -12.16 4.63 8.68
CA GLU A 2 -10.78 4.35 9.11
C GLU A 2 -10.34 2.97 8.61
N LEU A 3 -9.27 2.91 7.80
CA LEU A 3 -8.75 1.67 7.20
C LEU A 3 -8.39 0.62 8.25
N ASN A 4 -7.92 1.05 9.43
CA ASN A 4 -7.58 0.19 10.55
C ASN A 4 -8.77 -0.67 11.02
N ILE A 5 -9.99 -0.10 11.03
CA ILE A 5 -11.20 -0.81 11.44
C ILE A 5 -11.56 -1.90 10.43
N ILE A 6 -11.44 -1.60 9.14
CA ILE A 6 -11.73 -2.55 8.04
C ILE A 6 -10.71 -3.70 8.06
N LEU A 7 -9.44 -3.36 8.28
CA LEU A 7 -8.32 -4.29 8.27
C LEU A 7 -8.04 -4.91 9.64
N LYS A 8 -8.92 -4.75 10.64
CA LYS A 8 -8.67 -5.20 12.03
C LYS A 8 -8.22 -6.66 12.16
N ASN A 9 -8.73 -7.56 11.29
CA ASN A 9 -8.38 -8.98 11.30
C ASN A 9 -7.07 -9.30 10.54
N PHE A 10 -6.47 -8.30 9.90
CA PHE A 10 -5.25 -8.39 9.11
C PHE A 10 -4.10 -7.62 9.77
N LEU A 11 -4.36 -6.85 10.82
CA LEU A 11 -3.36 -6.07 11.54
C LEU A 11 -3.04 -6.73 12.88
N ASN A 12 -1.77 -6.72 13.29
CA ASN A 12 -1.38 -7.08 14.65
C ASN A 12 -1.51 -5.88 15.61
N GLU A 13 -1.14 -6.09 16.87
CA GLU A 13 -1.15 -5.06 17.92
C GLU A 13 -0.28 -3.84 17.58
N SER A 14 0.80 -4.04 16.80
CA SER A 14 1.66 -2.97 16.29
C SER A 14 1.15 -2.34 14.99
N SER A 15 -0.09 -2.61 14.58
CA SER A 15 -0.69 -2.16 13.32
C SER A 15 0.06 -2.61 12.06
N LYS A 16 0.80 -3.72 12.09
CA LYS A 16 1.45 -4.30 10.90
C LYS A 16 0.55 -5.32 10.24
N LEU A 17 0.55 -5.36 8.90
CA LEU A 17 -0.14 -6.38 8.13
C LEU A 17 0.47 -7.76 8.39
N THR A 18 -0.32 -8.66 8.98
CA THR A 18 0.12 -10.03 9.29
C THR A 18 0.00 -10.96 8.09
N VAL A 19 -0.96 -10.69 7.21
CA VAL A 19 -1.19 -11.45 5.97
C VAL A 19 -1.70 -10.52 4.89
N PHE A 20 -1.28 -10.75 3.64
CA PHE A 20 -1.80 -10.02 2.50
C PHE A 20 -3.15 -10.61 2.06
N PRO A 21 -4.25 -9.84 2.05
CA PRO A 21 -5.57 -10.39 1.76
C PRO A 21 -5.71 -10.93 0.33
N ALA A 22 -6.27 -12.14 0.19
CA ALA A 22 -6.54 -12.72 -1.13
C ALA A 22 -7.78 -12.10 -1.83
N LYS A 23 -8.76 -11.62 -1.07
CA LYS A 23 -9.97 -11.01 -1.63
C LYS A 23 -9.65 -9.63 -2.19
N ARG A 24 -9.98 -9.38 -3.48
CA ARG A 24 -9.70 -8.12 -4.19
C ARG A 24 -10.09 -6.87 -3.39
N LYS A 25 -11.29 -6.85 -2.79
CA LYS A 25 -11.76 -5.74 -1.95
C LYS A 25 -10.80 -5.43 -0.79
N MET A 26 -10.45 -6.47 -0.05
CA MET A 26 -9.55 -6.35 1.12
C MET A 26 -8.13 -6.01 0.69
N LYS A 27 -7.69 -6.53 -0.47
CA LYS A 27 -6.40 -6.20 -1.06
C LYS A 27 -6.27 -4.71 -1.32
N LEU A 28 -7.29 -4.08 -1.93
CA LEU A 28 -7.30 -2.63 -2.19
C LEU A 28 -7.20 -1.81 -0.89
N TYR A 29 -7.94 -2.19 0.17
CA TYR A 29 -7.79 -1.52 1.46
C TYR A 29 -6.39 -1.68 2.06
N ALA A 30 -5.79 -2.87 1.97
CA ALA A 30 -4.43 -3.13 2.45
C ALA A 30 -3.39 -2.32 1.67
N LEU A 31 -3.54 -2.20 0.35
CA LEU A 31 -2.66 -1.39 -0.49
C LEU A 31 -2.81 0.10 -0.19
N LEU A 32 -4.04 0.61 -0.01
CA LEU A 32 -4.27 1.99 0.43
C LEU A 32 -3.66 2.26 1.82
N TYR A 33 -3.77 1.30 2.73
CA TYR A 33 -3.17 1.39 4.06
C TYR A 33 -1.64 1.52 3.99
N LEU A 34 -1.00 0.73 3.13
CA LEU A 34 0.45 0.81 2.90
C LEU A 34 0.83 2.10 2.15
N ALA A 35 0.02 2.55 1.19
CA ALA A 35 0.26 3.78 0.43
C ALA A 35 0.31 5.01 1.35
N GLN A 36 -0.49 5.04 2.41
CA GLN A 36 -0.49 6.11 3.42
C GLN A 36 0.81 6.21 4.24
N LYS A 37 1.75 5.28 4.08
CA LYS A 37 3.05 5.28 4.78
C LYS A 37 4.14 6.01 4.02
N PHE A 38 3.86 6.42 2.78
CA PHE A 38 4.77 7.19 1.95
C PHE A 38 4.39 8.67 1.93
N GLU A 39 5.40 9.52 1.82
CA GLU A 39 5.24 10.96 1.76
C GLU A 39 4.93 11.41 0.32
N PRO A 40 3.90 12.25 0.12
CA PRO A 40 3.61 12.83 -1.19
C PRO A 40 4.79 13.66 -1.72
N GLY A 41 5.10 13.51 -3.00
CA GLY A 41 6.16 14.29 -3.67
C GLY A 41 7.59 13.85 -3.34
N ARG A 42 7.79 12.85 -2.47
CA ARG A 42 9.10 12.27 -2.19
C ARG A 42 9.42 11.12 -3.15
N GLU A 43 10.66 11.08 -3.60
CA GLU A 43 11.24 9.94 -4.31
C GLU A 43 11.97 9.02 -3.32
N TYR A 44 11.81 7.72 -3.53
CA TYR A 44 12.39 6.68 -2.71
C TYR A 44 13.19 5.72 -3.59
N ALA A 45 14.41 5.39 -3.18
CA ALA A 45 15.10 4.26 -3.76
C ALA A 45 14.36 2.95 -3.44
N GLU A 46 14.55 1.91 -4.26
CA GLU A 46 14.00 0.58 -4.00
C GLU A 46 14.26 0.09 -2.56
N ARG A 47 15.47 0.33 -2.04
CA ARG A 47 15.83 -0.07 -0.68
C ARG A 47 14.98 0.64 0.38
N GLU A 48 14.78 1.95 0.24
CA GLU A 48 13.95 2.73 1.18
C GLU A 48 12.50 2.26 1.17
N ILE A 49 11.93 1.97 -0.01
CA ILE A 49 10.58 1.41 -0.09
C ILE A 49 10.52 0.03 0.56
N ASN A 50 11.52 -0.83 0.35
CA ASN A 50 11.56 -2.14 0.99
C ASN A 50 11.57 -2.00 2.51
N ASP A 51 12.41 -1.10 3.04
CA ASP A 51 12.54 -0.86 4.48
C ASP A 51 11.21 -0.36 5.06
N ILE A 52 10.56 0.64 4.43
CA ILE A 52 9.23 1.12 4.83
C ILE A 52 8.21 -0.03 4.82
N LEU A 53 8.15 -0.80 3.73
CA LEU A 53 7.19 -1.90 3.65
C LEU A 53 7.44 -2.93 4.74
N LEU A 54 8.69 -3.35 4.97
CA LEU A 54 9.08 -4.29 6.02
C LEU A 54 8.70 -3.81 7.42
N ASP A 55 8.67 -2.49 7.65
CA ASP A 55 8.19 -1.94 8.91
C ASP A 55 6.67 -2.11 9.10
N TRP A 56 5.90 -2.23 8.02
CA TRP A 56 4.44 -2.27 8.03
C TRP A 56 3.81 -3.64 7.71
N HIS A 57 4.61 -4.70 7.52
CA HIS A 57 4.10 -6.07 7.37
C HIS A 57 5.01 -7.12 8.04
N THR A 58 4.50 -8.34 8.28
CA THR A 58 5.25 -9.39 9.01
C THR A 58 5.67 -10.59 8.15
N PHE A 59 5.18 -10.68 6.91
CA PHE A 59 5.43 -11.82 6.01
C PHE A 59 6.68 -11.68 5.12
N ALA A 60 7.51 -10.66 5.35
CA ALA A 60 8.82 -10.46 4.72
C ALA A 60 8.85 -10.54 3.18
N ASP A 61 7.77 -10.08 2.52
CA ASP A 61 7.69 -9.99 1.05
C ASP A 61 7.32 -8.57 0.60
N PRO A 62 8.26 -7.60 0.75
CA PRO A 62 8.05 -6.24 0.27
C PRO A 62 7.98 -6.18 -1.27
N ALA A 63 8.57 -7.14 -1.99
CA ALA A 63 8.59 -7.15 -3.45
C ALA A 63 7.19 -7.35 -4.04
N THR A 64 6.41 -8.29 -3.49
CA THR A 64 5.01 -8.48 -3.89
C THR A 64 4.20 -7.21 -3.61
N LEU A 65 4.36 -6.60 -2.44
CA LEU A 65 3.63 -5.36 -2.10
C LEU A 65 3.99 -4.20 -3.03
N ARG A 66 5.29 -4.01 -3.35
CA ARG A 66 5.72 -2.99 -4.33
C ARG A 66 5.08 -3.17 -5.69
N ARG A 67 5.06 -4.41 -6.20
CA ARG A 67 4.46 -4.73 -7.50
C ARG A 67 2.97 -4.41 -7.48
N GLU A 68 2.25 -4.86 -6.47
CA GLU A 68 0.81 -4.63 -6.35
C GLU A 68 0.49 -3.13 -6.18
N LEU A 69 1.27 -2.39 -5.37
CA LEU A 69 1.12 -0.94 -5.23
C LEU A 69 1.32 -0.21 -6.57
N TYR A 70 2.26 -0.65 -7.39
CA TYR A 70 2.47 -0.11 -8.74
C TYR A 70 1.34 -0.51 -9.70
N ASP A 71 0.94 -1.79 -9.72
CA ASP A 71 -0.09 -2.32 -10.62
C ASP A 71 -1.45 -1.64 -10.37
N TYR A 72 -1.77 -1.35 -9.11
CA TYR A 72 -2.97 -0.61 -8.71
C TYR A 72 -2.80 0.92 -8.72
N ARG A 73 -1.68 1.45 -9.24
CA ARG A 73 -1.42 2.89 -9.39
C ARG A 73 -1.42 3.68 -8.08
N PHE A 74 -1.06 3.05 -6.98
CA PHE A 74 -0.77 3.75 -5.72
C PHE A 74 0.67 4.25 -5.66
N LEU A 75 1.59 3.54 -6.32
CA LEU A 75 2.96 3.99 -6.55
C LEU A 75 3.21 4.12 -8.05
N ASP A 76 4.04 5.09 -8.41
CA ASP A 76 4.75 5.11 -9.68
C ASP A 76 6.21 4.73 -9.46
N ARG A 77 6.89 4.35 -10.56
CA ARG A 77 8.32 4.08 -10.56
C ARG A 77 9.02 4.62 -11.81
N SER A 78 10.33 4.79 -11.74
CA SER A 78 11.17 5.06 -12.90
C SER A 78 11.19 3.84 -13.85
N PRO A 79 11.48 4.04 -15.16
CA PRO A 79 11.53 2.94 -16.13
C PRO A 79 12.52 1.83 -15.76
N ASP A 80 13.62 2.18 -15.08
CA ASP A 80 14.62 1.24 -14.58
C ASP A 80 14.26 0.60 -13.22
N GLY A 81 13.11 0.98 -12.63
CA GLY A 81 12.60 0.43 -11.39
C GLY A 81 13.35 0.83 -10.13
N LYS A 82 14.32 1.76 -10.22
CA LYS A 82 15.17 2.13 -9.08
C LYS A 82 14.53 3.17 -8.15
N ILE A 83 13.69 4.03 -8.72
CA ILE A 83 13.03 5.11 -8.01
C ILE A 83 11.55 4.84 -7.98
N TYR A 84 10.94 5.04 -6.81
CA TYR A 84 9.52 4.95 -6.58
C TYR A 84 9.00 6.26 -5.99
N ARG A 85 7.73 6.54 -6.20
CA ARG A 85 7.05 7.71 -5.63
C ARG A 85 5.56 7.43 -5.46
N LEU A 86 4.93 8.12 -4.52
CA LEU A 86 3.49 8.09 -4.39
C LEU A 86 2.84 8.58 -5.69
N ALA A 87 1.85 7.84 -6.20
CA ALA A 87 1.10 8.31 -7.35
C ALA A 87 0.25 9.53 -6.93
N LEU A 88 0.17 10.53 -7.81
CA LEU A 88 -0.60 11.76 -7.55
C LEU A 88 -2.13 11.54 -7.45
N GLN A 89 -2.61 10.30 -7.65
CA GLN A 89 -4.04 9.96 -7.74
C GLN A 89 -4.55 9.12 -6.54
N LEU A 90 -4.03 9.33 -5.33
CA LEU A 90 -4.66 8.72 -4.16
C LEU A 90 -6.10 9.23 -3.97
N PRO A 91 -7.04 8.39 -3.50
CA PRO A 91 -8.41 8.84 -3.25
C PRO A 91 -8.47 9.84 -2.10
N GLU A 92 -8.73 11.11 -2.42
CA GLU A 92 -8.63 12.22 -1.46
C GLU A 92 -9.77 12.25 -0.41
N ALA A 93 -10.98 11.76 -0.72
CA ALA A 93 -12.15 12.03 0.13
C ALA A 93 -12.99 10.80 0.53
N ASN A 94 -13.04 9.74 -0.28
CA ASN A 94 -13.81 8.54 0.06
C ASN A 94 -13.16 7.25 -0.44
N VAL A 95 -12.33 6.67 0.44
CA VAL A 95 -11.66 5.38 0.21
C VAL A 95 -12.66 4.26 -0.11
N ASP A 96 -13.80 4.20 0.57
CA ASP A 96 -14.76 3.11 0.35
C ASP A 96 -15.43 3.20 -1.02
N ALA A 97 -15.88 4.39 -1.41
CA ALA A 97 -16.45 4.63 -2.73
C ALA A 97 -15.43 4.39 -3.84
N TRP A 98 -14.16 4.80 -3.64
CA TRP A 98 -13.09 4.52 -4.59
C TRP A 98 -12.86 3.01 -4.72
N VAL A 99 -12.82 2.27 -3.60
CA VAL A 99 -12.67 0.81 -3.62
C VAL A 99 -13.85 0.15 -4.33
N GLN A 100 -15.09 0.59 -4.09
CA GLN A 100 -16.26 0.06 -4.81
C GLN A 100 -16.19 0.32 -6.33
N ALA A 101 -15.66 1.47 -6.76
CA ALA A 101 -15.53 1.81 -8.17
C ALA A 101 -14.41 1.05 -8.92
N HIS A 102 -13.43 0.48 -8.19
CA HIS A 102 -12.25 -0.20 -8.75
C HIS A 102 -12.21 -1.72 -8.46
N LEU A 103 -13.30 -2.26 -7.91
CA LEU A 103 -13.54 -3.68 -7.67
C LEU A 103 -13.89 -4.45 -8.94
#